data_AF-A0A7Y0X9D7-F1
#
_entry.id   AF-A0A7Y0X9D7-F1
#
_cell.length_a   1.000
_cell.length_b   1.000
_cell.length_c   1.000
_cell.angle_alpha   90.00
_cell.angle_beta   90.00
_cell.angle_gamma   90.00
#
_symmetry.space_group_name_H-M   'P 1'
#
loop_
_entity.id
_entity.type
_entity.pdbx_description
1 polymer ?
#
loop_
_entity_poly.entity_id
_entity_poly.type
_entity_poly.pdbx_seq_one_letter_code
_entity_poly.pdbx_strand_id
1 'polypeptide(L)'
;KLTVACMDVPVEDASAFGVMGTAENGLVTSFIEKPETPPTLPGSAARSLVSMGIYIFDMDVLKEALEEDSKLDSSSHDFGKDIIPKLIDTESVYAYQFCGSKGR
;
A
#
# COMPACT_ATOMS: atom_id res chain seq x y z
N LYS A 1 -8.28 1.98 -11.17
CA LYS A 1 -8.44 1.79 -9.71
C LYS A 1 -7.53 0.68 -9.20
N LEU A 2 -7.08 0.81 -7.95
CA LEU A 2 -6.27 -0.18 -7.25
C LEU A 2 -6.84 -0.42 -5.85
N THR A 3 -6.89 -1.68 -5.42
CA THR A 3 -7.18 -2.06 -4.03
C THR A 3 -6.01 -2.86 -3.47
N VAL A 4 -5.52 -2.48 -2.30
CA VAL A 4 -4.45 -3.16 -1.58
C VAL A 4 -5.03 -3.87 -0.37
N ALA A 5 -4.81 -5.19 -0.25
CA ALA A 5 -5.18 -5.92 0.95
C ALA A 5 -4.23 -5.56 2.09
N CYS A 6 -4.80 -5.18 3.23
CA CYS A 6 -4.06 -4.69 4.38
C CYS A 6 -4.47 -5.41 5.65
N MET A 7 -3.59 -5.38 6.64
CA MET A 7 -3.88 -5.86 7.99
C MET A 7 -3.14 -5.04 9.02
N ASP A 8 -3.65 -5.03 10.24
CA ASP A 8 -2.96 -4.37 11.34
C ASP A 8 -1.99 -5.37 11.98
N VAL A 9 -0.76 -4.95 12.22
CA VAL A 9 0.25 -5.73 12.95
C VAL A 9 0.86 -4.90 14.09
N PRO A 10 1.47 -5.53 15.11
CA PRO A 10 2.33 -4.83 16.05
C PRO A 10 3.40 -3.99 15.31
N VAL A 11 3.68 -2.78 15.79
CA VAL A 11 4.63 -1.85 15.15
C VAL A 11 6.04 -2.43 15.04
N GLU A 12 6.43 -3.29 15.99
CA GLU A 12 7.70 -4.02 16.01
C GLU A 12 7.89 -4.98 14.82
N ASP A 13 6.81 -5.52 14.28
CA ASP A 13 6.84 -6.42 13.11
C ASP A 13 6.70 -5.67 11.78
N ALA A 14 6.26 -4.40 11.81
CA ALA A 14 5.83 -3.66 10.63
C ALA A 14 6.98 -3.28 9.67
N SER A 15 8.22 -3.25 10.15
CA SER A 15 9.41 -2.92 9.34
C SER A 15 9.71 -3.96 8.25
N ALA A 16 9.13 -5.16 8.34
CA ALA A 16 9.26 -6.19 7.32
C ALA A 16 8.28 -6.01 6.13
N PHE A 17 7.34 -5.06 6.21
CA PHE A 17 6.23 -4.91 5.27
C PHE A 17 6.15 -3.49 4.68
N GLY A 18 5.31 -3.34 3.65
CA GLY A 18 4.88 -2.03 3.17
C GLY A 18 3.86 -1.42 4.14
N VAL A 19 4.20 -0.29 4.77
CA VAL A 19 3.33 0.39 5.73
C VAL A 19 2.50 1.45 5.03
N MET A 20 1.20 1.48 5.32
CA MET A 20 0.24 2.35 4.63
C MET A 20 -0.44 3.35 5.57
N GLY A 21 -0.63 4.57 5.07
CA GLY A 21 -1.56 5.55 5.64
C GLY A 21 -2.89 5.50 4.90
N THR A 22 -4.00 5.66 5.63
CA THR A 22 -5.34 5.71 5.04
C THR A 22 -6.16 6.86 5.61
N ALA A 23 -7.04 7.42 4.78
CA ALA A 23 -8.11 8.31 5.21
C ALA A 23 -9.31 7.52 5.75
N GLU A 24 -10.27 8.20 6.39
CA GLU A 24 -11.45 7.57 7.02
C GLU A 24 -12.31 6.74 6.05
N ASN A 25 -12.32 7.10 4.76
CA ASN A 25 -13.05 6.37 3.71
C ASN A 25 -12.28 5.17 3.13
N GLY A 26 -11.10 4.85 3.68
CA GLY A 26 -10.23 3.77 3.20
C GLY A 26 -9.37 4.13 2.00
N LEU A 27 -9.33 5.39 1.56
CA LEU A 27 -8.39 5.84 0.54
C LEU A 27 -6.96 5.82 1.11
N VAL A 28 -6.04 5.19 0.39
CA VAL A 28 -4.62 5.17 0.76
C VAL A 28 -4.02 6.55 0.49
N THR A 29 -3.36 7.12 1.50
CA THR A 29 -2.73 8.44 1.43
C THR A 29 -1.21 8.37 1.43
N SER A 30 -0.63 7.25 1.85
CA SER A 30 0.80 7.02 1.81
C SER A 30 1.12 5.52 1.80
N PHE A 31 2.24 5.16 1.20
CA PHE A 31 2.80 3.81 1.21
C PHE A 31 4.32 3.91 1.35
N ILE A 32 4.89 3.20 2.32
CA ILE A 32 6.34 3.17 2.56
C ILE A 32 6.77 1.70 2.65
N GLU A 33 7.59 1.26 1.70
CA GLU A 33 8.09 -0.12 1.69
C GLU A 33 9.19 -0.31 2.74
N LYS A 34 8.97 -1.21 3.71
CA LYS A 34 9.95 -1.66 4.71
C LYS A 34 10.66 -0.51 5.46
N PRO A 35 9.91 0.39 6.11
CA PRO A 35 10.50 1.51 6.84
C PRO A 35 11.26 1.02 8.08
N GLU A 36 12.42 1.62 8.36
CA GLU A 36 13.15 1.38 9.62
C GLU A 36 12.34 1.85 10.84
N THR A 37 11.57 2.94 10.68
CA THR A 37 10.65 3.45 11.70
C THR A 37 9.22 3.46 11.14
N PRO A 38 8.43 2.38 11.37
CA PRO A 38 7.09 2.26 10.84
C PRO A 38 6.13 3.34 11.36
N PRO A 39 5.40 4.05 10.47
CA PRO A 39 4.26 4.86 10.87
C PRO A 39 3.21 4.03 11.63
N THR A 40 2.55 4.63 12.61
CA THR A 40 1.53 3.98 13.43
C THR A 40 0.13 4.41 13.03
N LEU A 41 -0.87 3.60 13.43
CA LEU A 41 -2.27 3.88 13.18
C LEU A 41 -2.74 5.10 14.00
N PRO A 42 -3.62 5.95 13.43
CA PRO A 42 -4.32 6.96 14.21
C PRO A 42 -5.07 6.33 15.39
N GLY A 43 -4.76 6.75 16.61
CA GLY A 43 -5.37 6.21 17.83
C GLY A 43 -4.69 4.94 18.39
N SER A 44 -3.63 4.42 17.76
CA SER A 44 -2.84 3.32 18.32
C SER A 44 -1.36 3.44 17.97
N ALA A 45 -0.54 3.85 18.95
CA ALA A 45 0.92 3.91 18.80
C ALA A 45 1.60 2.53 18.78
N ALA A 46 0.86 1.45 19.03
CA ALA A 46 1.40 0.09 19.12
C ALA A 46 1.19 -0.72 17.83
N ARG A 47 0.44 -0.18 16.86
CA ARG A 47 0.06 -0.91 15.65
C ARG A 47 0.29 -0.09 14.40
N SER A 48 0.59 -0.79 13.31
CA SER A 48 0.74 -0.21 11.98
C SER A 48 -0.14 -0.96 10.98
N LEU A 49 -0.63 -0.23 9.99
CA LEU A 49 -1.35 -0.82 8.86
C LEU A 49 -0.33 -1.26 7.83
N VAL A 50 -0.29 -2.56 7.53
CA VAL A 50 0.66 -3.12 6.57
C VAL A 50 -0.05 -3.73 5.36
N SER A 51 0.61 -3.64 4.21
CA SER A 51 0.24 -4.34 2.98
C SER A 51 0.58 -5.82 3.12
N MET A 52 -0.35 -6.67 2.69
CA MET A 52 -0.14 -8.12 2.62
C MET A 52 0.55 -8.56 1.32
N GLY A 53 0.87 -7.63 0.42
CA GLY A 53 1.40 -7.94 -0.90
C GLY A 53 0.35 -8.48 -1.89
N ILE A 54 -0.93 -8.23 -1.62
CA ILE A 54 -2.04 -8.63 -2.49
C ILE A 54 -2.68 -7.37 -3.05
N TYR A 55 -2.70 -7.29 -4.37
CA TYR A 55 -3.14 -6.11 -5.12
C TYR A 55 -4.19 -6.51 -6.14
N ILE A 56 -5.29 -5.75 -6.19
CA ILE A 56 -6.36 -5.91 -7.17
C ILE A 56 -6.40 -4.65 -8.01
N PHE A 57 -6.11 -4.79 -9.30
CA PHE A 57 -6.07 -3.69 -10.25
C PHE A 57 -7.19 -3.79 -11.27
N ASP A 58 -7.67 -2.64 -11.73
CA ASP A 58 -8.24 -2.57 -13.07
C ASP A 58 -7.12 -2.85 -14.09
N MET A 59 -7.39 -3.70 -15.08
CA MET A 59 -6.37 -4.18 -16.02
C MET A 59 -5.67 -3.04 -16.78
N ASP A 60 -6.43 -2.03 -17.20
CA ASP A 60 -5.88 -0.90 -17.96
C ASP A 60 -4.90 -0.08 -17.11
N VAL A 61 -5.24 0.17 -15.82
CA VAL A 61 -4.36 0.88 -14.89
C VAL A 61 -3.06 0.10 -14.63
N LEU A 62 -3.15 -1.22 -14.46
CA LEU A 62 -1.95 -2.04 -14.28
C LEU A 62 -1.04 -1.97 -15.51
N LYS A 63 -1.62 -2.08 -16.70
CA LYS A 63 -0.86 -2.06 -17.95
C LYS A 63 -0.15 -0.72 -18.14
N GLU A 64 -0.86 0.39 -17.97
CA GLU A 64 -0.31 1.74 -18.09
C GLU A 64 0.82 1.96 -17.08
N ALA A 65 0.61 1.59 -15.82
CA ALA A 65 1.62 1.72 -14.77
C ALA A 65 2.91 0.94 -15.09
N LEU A 66 2.79 -0.28 -15.63
CA LEU A 66 3.94 -1.10 -16.02
C LEU A 66 4.66 -0.54 -17.25
N GLU A 67 3.93 -0.05 -18.25
CA GLU A 67 4.52 0.57 -19.43
C GLU A 67 5.27 1.87 -19.09
N GLU A 68 4.73 2.68 -18.18
CA GLU A 68 5.39 3.88 -17.66
C GLU A 68 6.63 3.52 -16.85
N ASP A 69 6.52 2.55 -15.93
CA ASP A 69 7.64 2.16 -15.07
C ASP A 69 8.79 1.53 -15.87
N SER A 70 8.49 0.76 -16.93
CA SER A 70 9.49 0.16 -17.82
C SER A 70 10.37 1.17 -18.55
N LYS A 71 9.94 2.43 -18.66
CA LYS A 71 10.67 3.52 -19.33
C LYS A 71 11.57 4.30 -18.36
N LEU A 72 11.52 3.99 -17.06
CA LEU A 72 12.24 4.72 -16.02
C LEU A 72 13.47 3.93 -15.59
N ASP A 73 14.64 4.34 -16.06
CA ASP A 73 15.93 3.74 -15.68
C ASP A 73 16.25 3.86 -14.18
N SER A 74 15.60 4.79 -13.48
CA SER A 74 15.75 4.99 -12.04
C SER A 74 14.84 4.10 -11.18
N SER A 75 13.91 3.37 -11.79
CA SER A 75 13.00 2.47 -11.09
C SER A 75 13.72 1.18 -10.68
N SER A 76 13.34 0.60 -9.54
CA SER A 76 13.73 -0.77 -9.20
C SER A 76 12.78 -1.82 -9.77
N HIS A 77 11.75 -1.39 -10.52
CA HIS A 77 10.70 -2.20 -11.09
C HIS A 77 9.96 -3.06 -10.07
N ASP A 78 9.77 -2.50 -8.86
CA ASP A 78 9.08 -3.16 -7.75
C ASP A 78 7.72 -2.50 -7.47
N PHE A 79 6.73 -3.33 -7.11
CA PHE A 79 5.39 -2.83 -6.81
C PHE A 79 5.35 -1.93 -5.57
N GLY A 80 5.99 -2.33 -4.48
CA GLY A 80 5.94 -1.59 -3.21
C GLY A 80 6.80 -0.34 -3.24
N LYS A 81 7.96 -0.41 -3.90
CA LYS A 81 8.90 0.73 -3.95
C LYS A 81 8.59 1.75 -5.04
N ASP A 82 8.13 1.30 -6.20
CA ASP A 82 8.05 2.16 -7.38
C ASP A 82 6.60 2.36 -7.84
N ILE A 83 5.86 1.28 -8.08
CA ILE A 83 4.55 1.37 -8.77
C ILE A 83 3.45 1.91 -7.86
N ILE A 84 3.25 1.33 -6.68
CA ILE A 84 2.17 1.71 -5.76
C ILE A 84 2.33 3.15 -5.27
N PRO A 85 3.51 3.61 -4.82
CA PRO A 85 3.70 5.00 -4.44
C PRO A 85 3.30 6.00 -5.53
N LYS A 86 3.65 5.73 -6.80
CA LYS A 86 3.27 6.58 -7.93
C LYS A 86 1.76 6.58 -8.17
N LEU A 87 1.12 5.41 -8.06
CA LEU A 87 -0.31 5.27 -8.27
C LEU A 87 -1.16 5.94 -7.18
N ILE A 88 -0.62 6.18 -5.98
CA ILE A 88 -1.34 6.93 -4.94
C ILE A 88 -1.56 8.38 -5.35
N ASP A 89 -0.66 8.96 -6.13
CA ASP A 89 -0.74 10.35 -6.57
C ASP A 89 -1.65 10.54 -7.80
N THR A 90 -1.81 9.51 -8.64
CA THR A 90 -2.52 9.59 -9.92
C THR A 90 -3.86 8.86 -9.93
N GLU A 91 -4.01 7.81 -9.12
CA GLU A 91 -5.16 6.90 -9.14
C GLU A 91 -5.84 6.81 -7.77
N SER A 92 -7.10 6.37 -7.78
CA SER A 92 -7.79 6.04 -6.53
C SER A 92 -7.34 4.67 -6.01
N VAL A 93 -6.48 4.70 -4.98
CA VAL A 93 -5.97 3.52 -4.28
C VAL A 93 -6.75 3.31 -2.98
N TYR A 94 -7.35 2.14 -2.80
CA TYR A 94 -8.14 1.80 -1.61
C TYR A 94 -7.49 0.70 -0.79
N ALA A 95 -7.58 0.81 0.53
CA ALA A 95 -7.17 -0.24 1.46
C ALA A 95 -8.36 -1.17 1.77
N TYR A 96 -8.13 -2.47 1.64
CA TYR A 96 -9.10 -3.50 2.04
C TYR A 96 -8.56 -4.25 3.26
N GLN A 97 -9.18 -4.04 4.43
CA GLN A 97 -8.73 -4.67 5.66
C GLN A 97 -9.14 -6.14 5.73
N PHE A 98 -8.14 -7.02 5.63
CA PHE A 98 -8.28 -8.46 5.76
C PHE A 98 -8.60 -8.84 7.21
N CYS A 99 -9.43 -9.87 7.41
CA CYS A 99 -9.95 -10.28 8.72
C CYS A 99 -10.75 -9.21 9.51
N GLY A 100 -11.12 -8.10 8.86
CA GLY A 100 -12.08 -7.15 9.43
C GLY A 100 -13.50 -7.72 9.44
N SER A 101 -14.45 -7.03 10.09
CA SER A 101 -15.86 -7.44 10.12
C SER A 101 -16.53 -7.61 8.75
N LYS A 102 -15.92 -7.05 7.70
CA LYS A 102 -16.34 -7.14 6.29
C LYS A 102 -15.58 -8.18 5.46
N GLY A 103 -14.50 -8.76 5.98
CA GLY A 103 -13.62 -9.69 5.27
C GLY A 103 -13.41 -10.95 6.08
N ARG A 104 -14.40 -11.83 6.04
CA ARG A 104 -14.33 -13.23 6.49
C ARG A 104 -14.02 -14.13 5.31
#